data_AF-A0A821IV56-F1
#
_entry.id   AF-A0A821IV56-F1
#
_cell.length_a   1.000
_cell.length_b   1.000
_cell.length_c   1.000
_cell.angle_alpha   90.00
_cell.angle_beta   90.00
_cell.angle_gamma   90.00
#
_symmetry.space_group_name_H-M   'P 1'
#
loop_
_entity.id
_entity.type
_entity.pdbx_description
1 polymer ?
#
loop_
_entity_poly.entity_id
_entity_poly.type
_entity_poly.pdbx_seq_one_letter_code
_entity_poly.pdbx_strand_id
1 'polypeptide(L)'
;MRYSEHVLVRVQPTVAELLQKSSCQALNDFAAIYWAPLRSKSTMNGKWKKRRHDPSDGWYDCRYESRYISIDCIQGIFLVDGMSIGFLPENITTNELFIRVFRNHIFEVQLAESPKTYITKHLYHDNGRVQYEFYFNDETKCLRIIERHIHTNEKFQLI
;
A
#
# COMPACT_ATOMS: atom_id res chain seq x y z
N MET A 1 2.16 13.29 12.34
CA MET A 1 3.39 14.07 12.64
C MET A 1 3.84 14.73 11.36
N ARG A 2 3.72 16.06 11.21
CA ARG A 2 4.28 16.77 10.04
C ARG A 2 5.72 17.13 10.36
N TYR A 3 6.68 16.41 9.78
CA TYR A 3 8.07 16.87 9.77
C TYR A 3 8.14 18.14 8.92
N SER A 4 8.93 19.13 9.34
CA SER A 4 9.12 20.32 8.51
C SER A 4 9.87 19.92 7.23
N GLU A 5 9.46 20.47 6.08
CA GLU A 5 10.07 20.20 4.76
C GLU A 5 11.61 20.31 4.80
N HIS A 6 12.11 21.23 5.62
CA HIS A 6 13.53 21.45 5.84
C HIS A 6 14.28 20.24 6.46
N VAL A 7 13.62 19.44 7.31
CA VAL A 7 14.21 18.19 7.84
C VAL A 7 14.25 17.14 6.73
N LEU A 8 13.17 17.02 5.94
CA LEU A 8 13.08 16.05 4.85
C LEU A 8 14.15 16.29 3.78
N VAL A 9 14.36 17.56 3.40
CA VAL A 9 15.44 17.97 2.47
C VAL A 9 16.84 17.61 2.99
N ARG A 10 17.06 17.61 4.30
CA ARG A 10 18.37 17.27 4.89
C ARG A 10 18.62 15.76 5.01
N VAL A 11 17.58 14.98 5.28
CA VAL A 11 17.69 13.52 5.40
C VAL A 11 17.87 12.88 4.02
N GLN A 12 17.27 13.47 2.99
CA GLN A 12 17.18 12.90 1.66
C GLN A 12 18.52 12.53 1.01
N PRO A 13 19.59 13.36 1.03
CA PRO A 13 20.86 13.01 0.41
C PRO A 13 21.50 11.78 1.05
N THR A 14 21.35 11.65 2.37
CA THR A 14 21.88 10.52 3.14
C THR A 14 21.17 9.23 2.75
N VAL A 15 19.83 9.25 2.66
CA VAL A 15 19.04 8.10 2.22
C VAL A 15 19.40 7.71 0.78
N ALA A 16 19.52 8.69 -0.11
CA ALA A 16 19.87 8.44 -1.50
C ALA A 16 21.25 7.80 -1.66
N GLU A 17 22.24 8.27 -0.89
CA GLU A 17 23.60 7.71 -0.87
C GLU A 17 23.60 6.25 -0.37
N LEU A 18 22.89 5.96 0.72
CA LEU A 18 22.78 4.61 1.27
C LEU A 18 22.10 3.64 0.30
N LEU A 19 21.03 4.09 -0.38
CA LEU A 19 20.34 3.29 -1.38
C LEU A 19 21.22 3.03 -2.60
N GLN A 20 21.99 4.02 -3.07
CA GLN A 20 22.92 3.82 -4.18
C GLN A 20 24.05 2.85 -3.82
N LYS A 21 24.65 2.97 -2.63
CA LYS A 21 25.73 2.07 -2.16
C LYS A 21 25.26 0.61 -2.07
N SER A 22 24.00 0.40 -1.69
CA SER A 22 23.40 -0.94 -1.59
C SER A 22 22.79 -1.44 -2.91
N SER A 23 23.02 -0.76 -4.03
CA SER A 23 22.37 -1.06 -5.32
C SER A 23 20.84 -1.18 -5.23
N CYS A 24 20.24 -0.38 -4.34
CA CYS A 24 18.81 -0.37 -4.01
C CYS A 24 18.27 -1.71 -3.46
N GLN A 25 19.13 -2.60 -2.95
CA GLN A 25 18.69 -3.89 -2.39
C GLN A 25 17.71 -3.71 -1.22
N ALA A 26 17.92 -2.68 -0.40
CA ALA A 26 17.00 -2.36 0.70
C ALA A 26 15.56 -2.10 0.23
N LEU A 27 15.36 -1.60 -1.00
CA LEU A 27 14.02 -1.41 -1.57
C LEU A 27 13.37 -2.74 -2.00
N ASN A 28 14.17 -3.69 -2.51
CA ASN A 28 13.70 -5.05 -2.77
C ASN A 28 13.26 -5.74 -1.48
N ASP A 29 14.09 -5.64 -0.43
CA ASP A 29 13.81 -6.25 0.87
C ASP A 29 12.54 -5.63 1.49
N PHE A 30 12.43 -4.29 1.46
CA PHE A 30 11.24 -3.59 1.91
C PHE A 30 9.99 -4.04 1.14
N ALA A 31 10.02 -4.03 -0.19
CA ALA A 31 8.87 -4.45 -0.99
C ALA A 31 8.49 -5.93 -0.73
N ALA A 32 9.46 -6.83 -0.55
CA ALA A 32 9.20 -8.22 -0.21
C ALA A 32 8.56 -8.40 1.17
N ILE A 33 8.95 -7.58 2.15
CA ILE A 33 8.36 -7.60 3.50
C ILE A 33 6.91 -7.12 3.46
N TYR A 34 6.62 -6.05 2.72
CA TYR A 34 5.36 -5.32 2.80
C TYR A 34 4.33 -5.72 1.74
N TRP A 35 4.71 -6.34 0.63
CA TRP A 35 3.79 -6.81 -0.41
C TRP A 35 3.69 -8.34 -0.41
N ALA A 36 2.63 -8.89 0.20
CA ALA A 36 2.47 -10.32 0.45
C ALA A 36 2.59 -11.24 -0.80
N PRO A 37 2.16 -10.84 -2.01
CA PRO A 37 2.42 -11.62 -3.23
C PRO A 37 3.90 -11.95 -3.47
N LEU A 38 4.83 -11.08 -3.07
CA LEU A 38 6.27 -11.32 -3.17
C LEU A 38 6.79 -12.33 -2.13
N ARG A 39 6.16 -12.46 -0.96
CA ARG A 39 6.61 -13.39 0.09
C ARG A 39 6.59 -14.86 -0.35
N SER A 40 5.74 -15.20 -1.32
CA SER A 40 5.56 -16.57 -1.80
C SER A 40 6.41 -16.93 -3.03
N LYS A 41 7.00 -15.94 -3.71
CA LYS A 41 7.70 -16.13 -5.00
C LYS A 41 8.99 -15.31 -5.05
N SER A 42 10.10 -15.92 -4.63
CA SER A 42 11.48 -15.49 -4.89
C SER A 42 11.90 -14.08 -4.41
N THR A 43 13.21 -13.87 -4.30
CA THR A 43 13.80 -12.56 -4.02
C THR A 43 13.45 -11.59 -5.15
N MET A 44 12.75 -10.50 -4.81
CA MET A 44 12.50 -9.39 -5.74
C MET A 44 13.85 -8.88 -6.29
N ASN A 45 13.96 -8.79 -7.61
CA ASN A 45 15.11 -8.19 -8.29
C ASN A 45 14.66 -6.96 -9.08
N GLY A 46 14.11 -5.99 -8.36
CA GLY A 46 13.60 -4.76 -8.93
C GLY A 46 14.74 -3.86 -9.42
N LYS A 47 14.67 -3.42 -10.68
CA LYS A 47 15.53 -2.35 -11.19
C LYS A 47 14.96 -0.99 -10.81
N TRP A 48 15.23 -0.56 -9.59
CA TRP A 48 14.76 0.71 -9.05
C TRP A 48 15.40 1.90 -9.75
N LYS A 49 14.59 2.88 -10.10
CA LYS A 49 15.02 4.16 -10.66
C LYS A 49 14.47 5.27 -9.80
N LYS A 50 15.34 6.19 -9.40
CA LYS A 50 14.90 7.41 -8.73
C LYS A 50 14.07 8.25 -9.70
N ARG A 51 12.93 8.75 -9.25
CA ARG A 51 12.06 9.63 -10.06
C ARG A 51 12.78 10.96 -10.29
N ARG A 52 12.74 11.47 -11.51
CA ARG A 52 13.32 12.79 -11.83
C ARG A 52 12.30 13.88 -11.53
N HIS A 53 12.77 14.99 -10.97
CA HIS A 53 11.98 16.21 -10.74
C HIS A 53 10.84 16.09 -9.71
N ASP A 54 11.07 15.36 -8.61
CA ASP A 54 10.15 15.37 -7.48
C ASP A 54 10.58 16.44 -6.43
N PRO A 55 9.69 17.35 -5.98
CA PRO A 55 10.04 18.40 -5.01
C PRO A 55 10.54 17.85 -3.67
N SER A 56 10.10 16.64 -3.29
CA SER A 56 10.51 15.95 -2.06
C SER A 56 11.65 14.96 -2.27
N ASP A 57 12.01 14.69 -3.53
CA ASP A 57 13.15 13.88 -4.01
C ASP A 57 13.30 12.49 -3.34
N GLY A 58 12.19 11.94 -2.84
CA GLY A 58 12.13 10.68 -2.08
C GLY A 58 11.64 9.46 -2.86
N TRP A 59 11.15 9.66 -4.09
CA TRP A 59 10.49 8.61 -4.88
C TRP A 59 11.44 7.73 -5.68
N TYR A 60 11.21 6.42 -5.56
CA TYR A 60 11.87 5.37 -6.32
C TYR A 60 10.82 4.50 -7.00
N ASP A 61 11.00 4.27 -8.29
CA ASP A 61 10.07 3.52 -9.12
C ASP A 61 10.72 2.24 -9.66
N CYS A 62 9.94 1.17 -9.71
CA CYS A 62 10.33 -0.10 -10.29
C CYS A 62 9.15 -0.71 -11.05
N ARG A 63 9.45 -1.54 -12.05
CA ARG A 63 8.48 -2.45 -12.64
C ARG A 63 8.87 -3.86 -12.24
N TYR A 64 7.95 -4.56 -11.56
CA TYR A 64 8.10 -5.96 -11.22
C TYR A 64 6.97 -6.74 -11.88
N GLU A 65 7.33 -7.66 -12.77
CA GLU A 65 6.37 -8.34 -13.66
C GLU A 65 5.48 -7.31 -14.41
N SER A 66 4.16 -7.41 -14.24
CA SER A 66 3.17 -6.50 -14.84
C SER A 66 2.83 -5.29 -13.97
N ARG A 67 3.36 -5.20 -12.74
CA ARG A 67 2.98 -4.21 -11.74
C ARG A 67 4.01 -3.08 -11.66
N TYR A 68 3.50 -1.86 -11.53
CA TYR A 68 4.31 -0.68 -11.25
C TYR A 68 4.43 -0.50 -9.74
N ILE A 69 5.62 -0.24 -9.23
CA ILE A 69 5.89 -0.12 -7.80
C ILE A 69 6.58 1.21 -7.57
N SER A 70 6.11 1.98 -6.59
CA SER A 70 6.73 3.24 -6.19
C SER A 70 6.91 3.27 -4.68
N ILE A 71 8.08 3.70 -4.20
CA ILE A 71 8.35 3.91 -2.78
C ILE A 71 8.80 5.35 -2.58
N ASP A 72 8.15 6.08 -1.68
CA ASP A 72 8.66 7.31 -1.09
C ASP A 72 9.42 6.97 0.18
N CYS A 73 10.76 7.03 0.10
CA CYS A 73 11.64 6.68 1.22
C CYS A 73 11.65 7.74 2.33
N ILE A 74 11.10 8.93 2.06
CA ILE A 74 11.09 10.07 2.97
C ILE A 74 9.76 10.12 3.72
N GLN A 75 8.66 9.91 3.01
CA GLN A 75 7.32 9.88 3.59
C GLN A 75 6.89 8.48 4.06
N GLY A 76 7.65 7.44 3.72
CA GLY A 76 7.32 6.05 4.04
C GLY A 76 6.10 5.53 3.27
N ILE A 77 5.84 6.08 2.08
CA ILE A 77 4.71 5.69 1.24
C ILE A 77 5.15 4.54 0.34
N PHE A 78 4.33 3.48 0.29
CA PHE A 78 4.55 2.36 -0.62
C PHE A 78 3.34 2.21 -1.53
N LEU A 79 3.55 2.37 -2.84
CA LEU A 79 2.51 2.24 -3.85
C LEU A 79 2.77 1.04 -4.75
N VAL A 80 1.70 0.35 -5.11
CA VAL A 80 1.66 -0.58 -6.24
C VAL A 80 0.57 -0.10 -7.19
N ASP A 81 0.84 -0.01 -8.48
CA ASP A 81 -0.03 0.59 -9.50
C ASP A 81 -0.67 1.93 -9.08
N GLY A 82 0.12 2.77 -8.41
CA GLY A 82 -0.31 4.10 -7.94
C GLY A 82 -1.18 4.10 -6.68
N MET A 83 -1.39 2.95 -6.04
CA MET A 83 -2.26 2.80 -4.88
C MET A 83 -1.49 2.32 -3.64
N SER A 84 -1.83 2.86 -2.46
CA SER A 84 -1.09 2.61 -1.23
C SER A 84 -1.22 1.17 -0.72
N ILE A 85 -0.07 0.56 -0.43
CA ILE A 85 0.04 -0.62 0.41
C ILE A 85 0.34 -0.13 1.83
N GLY A 86 -0.28 -0.77 2.82
CA GLY A 86 -0.22 -0.34 4.20
C GLY A 86 -1.60 0.05 4.66
N PHE A 87 -1.98 1.32 4.55
CA PHE A 87 -3.26 1.78 5.08
C PHE A 87 -4.27 2.14 3.99
N LEU A 88 -5.56 2.04 4.34
CA LEU A 88 -6.63 2.52 3.50
C LEU A 88 -6.48 4.04 3.27
N PRO A 89 -6.77 4.54 2.07
CA PRO A 89 -6.74 5.96 1.79
C PRO A 89 -7.81 6.72 2.60
N GLU A 90 -7.56 8.01 2.85
CA GLU A 90 -8.38 8.85 3.73
C GLU A 90 -9.84 8.95 3.25
N ASN A 91 -10.07 8.96 1.94
CA ASN A 91 -11.40 8.94 1.33
C ASN A 91 -12.25 7.71 1.73
N ILE A 92 -11.60 6.59 2.10
CA ILE A 92 -12.27 5.41 2.64
C ILE A 92 -12.43 5.52 4.15
N THR A 93 -11.35 5.86 4.89
CA THR A 93 -11.38 5.85 6.36
C THR A 93 -12.26 6.96 6.95
N THR A 94 -12.50 8.04 6.21
CA THR A 94 -13.41 9.12 6.60
C THR A 94 -14.85 8.93 6.10
N ASN A 95 -15.12 7.86 5.34
CA ASN A 95 -16.46 7.59 4.82
C ASN A 95 -17.41 7.13 5.94
N GLU A 96 -18.66 7.62 5.93
CA GLU A 96 -19.66 7.30 6.94
C GLU A 96 -19.93 5.79 7.06
N LEU A 97 -19.93 5.05 5.94
CA LEU A 97 -20.12 3.61 5.96
C LEU A 97 -18.96 2.91 6.67
N PHE A 98 -17.73 3.32 6.38
CA PHE A 98 -16.55 2.77 7.04
C PHE A 98 -16.60 3.01 8.55
N ILE A 99 -16.85 4.26 8.95
CA ILE A 99 -16.93 4.65 10.37
C ILE A 99 -18.06 3.89 11.07
N ARG A 100 -19.20 3.69 10.41
CA ARG A 100 -20.33 2.94 10.97
C ARG A 100 -19.98 1.48 11.25
N VAL A 101 -19.31 0.81 10.30
CA VAL A 101 -19.02 -0.63 10.39
C VAL A 101 -17.79 -0.90 11.27
N PHE A 102 -16.73 -0.12 11.09
CA PHE A 102 -15.42 -0.40 11.68
C PHE A 102 -14.96 0.66 12.70
N ARG A 103 -15.74 1.72 12.91
CA ARG A 103 -15.38 2.85 13.79
C ARG A 103 -14.04 3.44 13.39
N ASN A 104 -13.06 3.39 14.30
CA ASN A 104 -11.73 3.92 14.12
C ASN A 104 -10.69 2.80 13.91
N HIS A 105 -11.13 1.60 13.49
CA HIS A 105 -10.20 0.50 13.24
C HIS A 105 -9.30 0.81 12.04
N ILE A 106 -8.01 0.54 12.19
CA ILE A 106 -7.00 0.75 11.14
C ILE A 106 -6.69 -0.59 10.52
N PHE A 107 -7.02 -0.75 9.23
CA PHE A 107 -6.67 -1.94 8.48
C PHE A 107 -5.30 -1.80 7.81
N GLU A 108 -4.48 -2.84 7.96
CA GLU A 108 -3.40 -3.08 7.00
C GLU A 108 -4.01 -3.70 5.73
N VAL A 109 -3.83 -3.02 4.59
CA VAL A 109 -4.36 -3.40 3.29
C VAL A 109 -3.28 -3.49 2.23
N GLN A 110 -3.61 -4.22 1.19
CA GLN A 110 -2.86 -4.33 -0.06
C GLN A 110 -3.83 -4.26 -1.23
N LEU A 111 -3.32 -4.25 -2.45
CA LEU A 111 -4.18 -4.24 -3.62
C LEU A 111 -4.76 -5.60 -3.96
N ALA A 112 -6.03 -5.56 -4.34
CA ALA A 112 -6.66 -6.67 -5.05
C ALA A 112 -6.14 -6.73 -6.50
N GLU A 113 -6.50 -7.81 -7.20
CA GLU A 113 -6.32 -7.88 -8.66
C GLU A 113 -7.16 -6.82 -9.39
N SER A 114 -8.33 -6.49 -8.84
CA SER A 114 -9.25 -5.49 -9.38
C SER A 114 -8.72 -4.05 -9.15
N PRO A 115 -8.80 -3.17 -10.15
CA PRO A 115 -8.40 -1.77 -10.00
C PRO A 115 -9.16 -1.07 -8.86
N LYS A 116 -8.48 -0.14 -8.17
CA LYS A 116 -9.05 0.67 -7.07
C LYS A 116 -9.67 -0.14 -5.92
N THR A 117 -9.28 -1.40 -5.77
CA THR A 117 -9.80 -2.29 -4.73
C THR A 117 -8.68 -2.67 -3.77
N TYR A 118 -8.92 -2.43 -2.49
CA TYR A 118 -8.02 -2.79 -1.40
C TYR A 118 -8.53 -4.04 -0.71
N ILE A 119 -7.65 -4.95 -0.33
CA ILE A 119 -7.98 -6.11 0.50
C ILE A 119 -7.18 -6.07 1.78
N THR A 120 -7.76 -6.56 2.87
CA THR A 120 -7.01 -6.70 4.11
C THR A 120 -5.86 -7.68 3.95
N LYS A 121 -4.69 -7.28 4.46
CA LYS A 121 -3.49 -8.10 4.50
C LYS A 121 -3.64 -9.25 5.49
N HIS A 122 -4.30 -8.99 6.61
CA HIS A 122 -4.61 -9.98 7.64
C HIS A 122 -6.02 -10.52 7.44
N LEU A 123 -6.24 -11.74 7.92
CA LEU A 123 -7.56 -12.34 8.01
C LEU A 123 -8.15 -12.02 9.39
N TYR A 124 -9.44 -11.74 9.41
CA TYR A 124 -10.19 -11.29 10.58
C TYR A 124 -11.25 -12.33 10.99
N HIS A 125 -11.82 -12.14 12.18
CA HIS A 125 -12.73 -13.05 12.89
C HIS A 125 -12.10 -14.37 13.34
N ASP A 126 -12.78 -15.08 14.24
CA ASP A 126 -12.27 -16.29 14.88
C ASP A 126 -11.78 -17.32 13.85
N ASN A 127 -10.49 -17.65 13.95
CA ASN A 127 -9.72 -18.51 13.04
C ASN A 127 -9.34 -17.91 11.67
N GLY A 128 -9.36 -16.58 11.51
CA GLY A 128 -8.85 -15.91 10.31
C GLY A 128 -9.60 -16.32 9.04
N ARG A 129 -10.93 -16.32 9.10
CA ARG A 129 -11.77 -16.82 7.99
C ARG A 129 -12.23 -15.74 7.03
N VAL A 130 -12.10 -14.47 7.42
CA VAL A 130 -12.68 -13.35 6.71
C VAL A 130 -11.60 -12.42 6.19
N GLN A 131 -11.74 -11.98 4.95
CA GLN A 131 -10.99 -10.89 4.36
C GLN A 131 -11.96 -9.78 3.95
N TYR A 132 -11.60 -8.54 4.21
CA TYR A 132 -12.38 -7.39 3.74
C TYR A 132 -11.81 -6.87 2.43
N GLU A 133 -12.69 -6.57 1.48
CA GLU A 133 -12.39 -5.86 0.23
C GLU A 133 -13.06 -4.48 0.29
N PHE A 134 -12.32 -3.42 -0.04
CA PHE A 134 -12.78 -2.03 -0.04
C PHE A 134 -12.63 -1.46 -1.44
N TYR A 135 -13.72 -0.94 -1.99
CA TYR A 135 -13.74 -0.25 -3.27
C TYR A 135 -14.38 1.12 -3.12
N PHE A 136 -13.68 2.17 -3.53
CA PHE A 136 -14.19 3.53 -3.49
C PHE A 136 -14.36 4.08 -4.91
N ASN A 137 -15.57 4.50 -5.24
CA ASN A 137 -15.84 5.21 -6.47
C ASN A 137 -15.69 6.72 -6.24
N ASP A 138 -14.65 7.31 -6.82
CA ASP A 138 -14.34 8.74 -6.69
C ASP A 138 -15.40 9.67 -7.30
N GLU A 139 -16.12 9.22 -8.33
CA GLU A 139 -17.14 9.98 -9.06
C GLU A 139 -18.43 10.05 -8.25
N THR A 140 -18.88 8.91 -7.73
CA THR A 140 -20.14 8.81 -6.97
C THR A 140 -19.94 8.99 -5.47
N LYS A 141 -18.69 9.13 -5.01
CA LYS A 141 -18.31 9.15 -3.57
C LYS A 141 -18.86 7.97 -2.78
N CYS A 142 -19.02 6.83 -3.46
CA CYS A 142 -19.61 5.63 -2.89
C CYS A 142 -18.52 4.65 -2.46
N LEU A 143 -18.56 4.26 -1.19
CA LEU A 143 -17.75 3.17 -0.65
C LEU A 143 -18.54 1.87 -0.72
N ARG A 144 -17.91 0.82 -1.24
CA ARG A 144 -18.39 -0.56 -1.16
C ARG A 144 -17.42 -1.36 -0.31
N ILE A 145 -17.97 -2.08 0.67
CA ILE A 145 -17.21 -2.94 1.57
C ILE A 145 -17.74 -4.36 1.38
N ILE A 146 -16.87 -5.30 1.05
CA ILE A 146 -17.22 -6.70 0.85
C ILE A 146 -16.51 -7.53 1.90
N GLU A 147 -17.29 -8.29 2.65
CA GLU A 147 -16.81 -9.38 3.48
C GLU A 147 -16.68 -10.65 2.64
N ARG A 148 -15.47 -11.21 2.54
CA ARG A 148 -15.20 -12.46 1.84
C ARG A 148 -14.80 -13.55 2.83
N HIS A 149 -15.53 -14.66 2.81
CA HIS A 149 -15.22 -15.85 3.59
C HIS A 149 -14.24 -16.73 2.79
N ILE A 150 -12.99 -16.83 3.24
CA ILE A 150 -11.90 -17.46 2.46
C ILE A 150 -12.15 -18.95 2.19
N HIS A 151 -12.86 -19.65 3.08
CA HIS A 151 -13.11 -21.09 2.94
C HIS A 151 -14.24 -21.41 1.96
N THR A 152 -15.35 -20.67 2.02
CA THR A 152 -16.52 -20.88 1.15
C THR A 152 -16.46 -20.05 -0.12
N ASN A 153 -15.56 -19.05 -0.16
CA ASN A 153 -15.49 -18.00 -1.16
C ASN A 153 -16.78 -17.15 -1.27
N GLU A 154 -17.66 -17.23 -0.27
CA GLU A 154 -18.87 -16.41 -0.22
C GLU A 154 -18.51 -14.94 0.02
N LYS A 155 -19.28 -14.05 -0.62
CA LYS A 155 -19.08 -12.61 -0.58
C LYS A 155 -20.37 -11.93 -0.13
N PHE A 156 -20.26 -11.11 0.90
CA PHE A 156 -21.37 -10.33 1.44
C PHE A 156 -20.99 -8.85 1.41
N GLN A 157 -21.81 -8.02 0.76
CA GLN A 157 -21.62 -6.59 0.85
C GLN A 157 -22.09 -6.11 2.22
N LEU A 158 -21.22 -5.40 2.95
CA LEU A 158 -21.56 -4.78 4.20
C LEU A 158 -22.23 -3.43 3.93
N ILE A 159 -23.57 -3.48 4.01
CA ILE A 159 -24.54 -2.40 3.77
C ILE A 159 -24.61 -1.96 2.29
#